data_AF-A0A3B9FQV8-F1
#
_entry.id   AF-A0A3B9FQV8-F1
#
_cell.length_a   1.000
_cell.length_b   1.000
_cell.length_c   1.000
_cell.angle_alpha   90.00
_cell.angle_beta   90.00
_cell.angle_gamma   90.00
#
_symmetry.space_group_name_H-M   'P 1'
#
loop_
_entity.id
_entity.type
_entity.pdbx_description
1 polymer ?
#
loop_
_entity_poly.entity_id
_entity_poly.type
_entity_poly.pdbx_seq_one_letter_code
_entity_poly.pdbx_strand_id
1 'polypeptide(L)' 'MKKEKEQPVQEYRFHYHFGDSVGSSDKYFMAHDLDEAKEMFDYACEKRRVHPQVTKVEQWNRWKSSWESIEHPFGDPSRN' A
#
# COMPACT_ATOMS: atom_id res chain seq x y z
N MET A 1 0.22 8.08 34.20
CA MET A 1 0.56 7.39 32.94
C MET A 1 0.37 8.36 31.79
N LYS A 2 1.44 8.73 31.09
CA LYS A 2 1.32 9.49 29.84
C LYS A 2 0.76 8.51 28.82
N LYS A 3 -0.46 8.74 28.34
CA LYS A 3 -1.00 7.99 27.20
C LYS A 3 -0.06 8.27 26.03
N GLU A 4 0.79 7.32 25.69
CA GLU A 4 1.50 7.33 24.42
C GLU A 4 0.41 7.51 23.37
N LYS A 5 0.43 8.64 22.66
CA LYS A 5 -0.51 8.89 21.59
C LYS A 5 -0.16 7.86 20.53
N GLU A 6 -0.95 6.80 20.46
CA GLU A 6 -0.89 5.83 19.37
C GLU A 6 -0.85 6.64 18.06
N GLN A 7 0.16 6.35 17.24
CA GLN A 7 0.32 7.08 15.99
C GLN A 7 -0.95 6.87 15.16
N PRO A 8 -1.52 7.91 14.52
CA PRO A 8 -2.75 7.73 13.77
C PRO A 8 -2.51 6.80 12.59
N VAL A 9 -3.33 5.77 12.45
CA VAL A 9 -3.31 4.89 11.28
C VAL A 9 -3.79 5.63 10.03
N GLN A 10 -3.17 5.29 8.92
CA GLN A 10 -3.41 5.81 7.58
C GLN A 10 -3.99 4.69 6.71
N GLU A 11 -4.79 5.05 5.72
CA GLU A 11 -5.41 4.06 4.83
C GLU A 11 -4.58 3.95 3.55
N TYR A 12 -4.26 2.71 3.19
CA TYR A 12 -3.45 2.34 2.04
C TYR A 12 -4.26 1.45 1.10
N ARG A 13 -4.14 1.68 -0.20
CA ARG A 13 -4.77 0.89 -1.27
C ARG A 13 -3.69 0.27 -2.16
N PHE A 14 -3.64 -1.04 -2.19
CA PHE A 14 -2.75 -1.84 -3.02
C PHE A 14 -3.51 -2.34 -4.24
N HIS A 15 -3.08 -1.92 -5.42
CA HIS A 15 -3.53 -2.45 -6.71
C HIS A 15 -2.59 -3.56 -7.13
N TYR A 16 -3.14 -4.71 -7.49
CA TYR A 16 -2.34 -5.85 -7.89
C TYR A 16 -3.06 -6.72 -8.93
N HIS A 17 -2.32 -7.54 -9.67
CA HIS A 17 -2.86 -8.59 -10.53
C HIS A 17 -2.20 -9.94 -10.22
N PHE A 18 -2.83 -11.02 -10.64
CA PHE A 18 -2.33 -12.37 -10.45
C PHE A 18 -1.76 -12.92 -11.76
N GLY A 19 -0.46 -12.79 -12.01
CA GLY A 19 0.19 -13.40 -13.19
C GLY A 19 -0.58 -13.18 -14.49
N ASP A 20 -0.97 -14.29 -15.15
CA ASP A 20 -1.74 -14.34 -16.41
C ASP A 20 -3.22 -13.94 -16.30
N SER A 21 -3.69 -13.53 -15.12
CA SER A 21 -5.05 -13.01 -14.92
C SER A 21 -5.20 -11.63 -15.55
N VAL A 22 -6.19 -11.49 -16.42
CA VAL A 22 -6.61 -10.21 -17.01
C VAL A 22 -7.18 -9.23 -15.97
N GLY A 23 -7.57 -9.72 -14.78
CA GLY A 23 -8.16 -8.90 -13.73
C GLY A 23 -7.15 -8.29 -12.77
N SER A 24 -7.18 -6.96 -12.62
CA SER A 24 -6.60 -6.25 -11.48
C SER A 24 -7.55 -6.32 -10.27
N SER A 25 -7.00 -6.22 -9.08
CA SER A 25 -7.73 -6.24 -7.81
C SER A 25 -7.13 -5.26 -6.83
N ASP A 26 -7.98 -4.74 -5.95
CA ASP A 26 -7.60 -3.78 -4.92
C ASP A 26 -7.70 -4.42 -3.53
N LYS A 27 -6.73 -4.13 -2.67
CA LYS A 27 -6.80 -4.40 -1.23
C LYS A 27 -6.55 -3.13 -0.43
N TYR A 28 -7.24 -3.00 0.69
CA TYR A 28 -7.19 -1.85 1.56
C TYR A 28 -6.65 -2.27 2.93
N PHE A 29 -5.72 -1.48 3.48
CA PHE A 29 -5.12 -1.71 4.79
C PHE A 29 -5.10 -0.41 5.58
N MET A 30 -5.25 -0.53 6.90
CA MET A 30 -5.02 0.56 7.84
C MET A 30 -3.73 0.28 8.57
N ALA A 31 -2.72 1.11 8.38
CA ALA A 31 -1.38 0.92 8.92
C ALA A 31 -0.81 2.26 9.42
N HIS A 32 0.17 2.23 10.31
CA HIS A 32 0.86 3.43 10.77
C HIS A 32 1.73 4.01 9.65
N ASP A 33 2.36 3.15 8.85
CA ASP A 33 3.22 3.51 7.73
C ASP A 33 3.09 2.53 6.57
N LEU A 34 3.74 2.86 5.45
CA LEU A 34 3.67 2.07 4.23
C LEU A 34 4.38 0.71 4.35
N ASP A 35 5.39 0.59 5.21
CA ASP A 35 6.12 -0.65 5.41
C ASP A 35 5.24 -1.68 6.11
N GLU A 36 4.59 -1.27 7.20
CA GLU A 36 3.59 -2.10 7.90
C GLU A 36 2.43 -2.49 6.97
N ALA A 37 1.98 -1.58 6.11
CA ALA A 37 0.94 -1.88 5.12
C ALA A 37 1.38 -2.94 4.10
N LYS A 38 2.66 -2.93 3.67
CA LYS A 38 3.23 -3.95 2.79
C LYS A 38 3.35 -5.29 3.50
N GLU A 39 3.83 -5.31 4.75
CA GLU A 39 3.92 -6.55 5.53
C GLU A 39 2.55 -7.20 5.67
N MET A 40 1.50 -6.41 5.95
CA MET A 40 0.12 -6.92 5.98
C MET A 40 -0.35 -7.45 4.63
N PHE A 41 0.01 -6.80 3.53
CA PHE A 41 -0.29 -7.27 2.18
C PHE A 41 0.41 -8.60 1.89
N ASP A 42 1.71 -8.69 2.15
CA ASP A 42 2.52 -9.88 1.92
C ASP A 42 2.00 -11.05 2.75
N TYR A 43 1.68 -10.83 4.02
CA TYR A 43 1.06 -11.83 4.88
C TYR A 43 -0.29 -12.32 4.33
N ALA A 44 -1.13 -11.40 3.84
CA ALA A 44 -2.42 -11.75 3.24
C ALA A 44 -2.28 -12.57 1.95
N CYS A 45 -1.20 -12.36 1.20
CA CYS A 45 -0.88 -13.08 -0.03
C CYS A 45 -0.31 -14.47 0.26
N GLU A 46 0.64 -14.56 1.19
CA GLU A 46 1.23 -15.82 1.65
C GLU A 46 0.14 -16.78 2.17
N LYS A 47 -0.78 -16.28 3.00
CA LYS A 47 -1.91 -17.06 3.52
C LYS A 47 -2.78 -17.69 2.43
N ARG A 48 -2.87 -17.04 1.27
CA ARG A 48 -3.65 -17.51 0.12
C ARG A 48 -2.81 -18.28 -0.90
N ARG A 49 -1.51 -18.43 -0.66
CA ARG A 49 -0.52 -19.04 -1.60
C ARG A 49 -0.60 -18.42 -2.99
N VAL A 50 -0.80 -17.10 -3.04
CA VAL A 50 -0.85 -16.33 -4.27
C VAL A 50 0.36 -15.42 -4.34
N HIS A 51 0.89 -15.22 -5.55
CA HIS A 51 1.99 -14.31 -5.83
C HIS A 51 1.48 -13.14 -6.69
N PRO A 52 0.79 -12.16 -6.08
CA PRO A 52 0.32 -11.01 -6.81
C PRO A 52 1.47 -10.07 -7.16
N GLN A 53 1.37 -9.44 -8.33
CA GLN A 53 2.24 -8.35 -8.72
C GLN A 53 1.54 -7.05 -8.37
N VAL A 54 2.10 -6.29 -7.43
CA VAL A 54 1.60 -4.96 -7.06
C VAL A 54 1.98 -3.99 -8.16
N THR A 55 0.98 -3.34 -8.76
CA THR A 55 1.17 -2.36 -9.83
C THR A 55 1.19 -0.93 -9.29
N LYS A 56 0.44 -0.67 -8.21
CA LYS A 56 0.29 0.66 -7.65
C LYS A 56 -0.03 0.58 -6.17
N VAL A 57 0.53 1.49 -5.39
CA VAL A 57 0.09 1.73 -4.02
C VAL A 57 -0.35 3.18 -3.89
N GLU A 58 -1.48 3.40 -3.23
CA GLU A 58 -2.03 4.72 -2.97
C GLU A 58 -2.32 4.89 -1.48
N GLN A 59 -2.25 6.13 -1.02
CA GLN A 59 -2.62 6.52 0.32
C GLN A 59 -3.86 7.39 0.27
N TRP A 60 -4.75 7.22 1.25
CA TRP A 60 -5.91 8.07 1.40
C TRP A 60 -5.50 9.44 1.94
N ASN A 61 -5.71 10.48 1.13
CA ASN A 61 -5.61 11.86 1.60
C ASN A 61 -6.96 12.31 2.16
N ARG A 62 -7.06 12.32 3.50
CA ARG A 62 -8.27 12.73 4.23
C ARG A 62 -8.69 14.19 3.97
N TRP A 63 -7.73 15.05 3.62
CA TRP A 63 -7.98 16.47 3.38
C TRP A 63 -8.53 16.73 1.98
N LYS A 64 -8.04 15.99 0.98
CA LYS A 64 -8.50 16.07 -0.41
C LYS A 64 -9.66 15.12 -0.71
N SER A 65 -9.98 14.21 0.22
CA SER A 65 -10.93 13.11 0.02
C SER A 65 -10.61 12.32 -1.28
N SER A 66 -9.33 12.03 -1.49
CA SER A 66 -8.84 11.35 -2.69
C SER A 66 -7.70 10.39 -2.38
N TRP A 67 -7.54 9.36 -3.22
CA TRP A 67 -6.39 8.47 -3.20
C TRP A 67 -5.22 9.13 -3.95
N GLU A 68 -4.04 9.18 -3.32
CA GLU A 68 -2.82 9.71 -3.92
C GLU A 68 -1.79 8.58 -4.08
N SER A 69 -1.20 8.46 -5.27
CA SER A 69 -0.14 7.47 -5.53
C SER A 69 1.06 7.73 -4.62
N ILE A 70 1.46 6.72 -3.87
CA ILE A 70 2.71 6.71 -3.13
C ILE A 70 3.72 6.04 -4.06
N GLU A 71 4.08 6.77 -5.12
CA GLU A 71 5.21 6.36 -5.94
C GLU A 71 6.43 6.35 -5.01
N HIS A 72 7.01 5.18 -4.77
CA HIS A 72 8.37 5.17 -4.27
C HIS A 72 9.21 5.94 -5.28
N PRO A 73 10.10 6.84 -4.85
CA PRO A 73 11.04 7.52 -5.74
C PRO A 73 12.12 6.56 -6.24
N PHE A 74 11.74 5.46 -6.89
CA PHE A 74 12.61 4.65 -7.74
C PHE A 74 12.46 5.11 -9.20
N GLY A 75 12.42 6.44 -9.38
CA GLY A 75 12.35 7.13 -10.67
C GLY A 75 13.40 8.23 -10.73
N ASP A 76 14.66 7.81 -10.79
CA ASP A 76 15.76 8.45 -11.52
C ASP A 76 16.24 9.87 -11.13
N PRO A 77 17.34 10.01 -10.36
CA PRO A 77 18.11 11.26 -10.30
C PRO A 77 19.13 11.46 -11.45
N SER A 78 19.21 10.60 -12.48
CA SER A 78 20.08 10.84 -13.66
C SER A 78 19.39 11.75 -14.67
N ARG A 79 19.06 12.97 -14.23
CA ARG A 79 18.80 14.09 -15.12
C ARG A 79 19.54 15.32 -14.60
N ASN A 80 20.87 15.26 -14.58
CA ASN A 80 21.72 16.45 -14.68
C ASN A 80 23.09 16.13 -15.28
#